data_AF-A0A1B6MEQ9-F1
#
_entry.id   AF-A0A1B6MEQ9-F1
#
_cell.length_a   1.000
_cell.length_b   1.000
_cell.length_c   1.000
_cell.angle_alpha   90.00
_cell.angle_beta   90.00
_cell.angle_gamma   90.00
#
_symmetry.space_group_name_H-M   'P 1'
#
loop_
_entity.id
_entity.type
_entity.pdbx_description
1 polymer ?
#
loop_
_entity_poly.entity_id
_entity_poly.type
_entity_poly.pdbx_seq_one_letter_code
_entity_poly.pdbx_strand_id
1 'polypeptide(L)'
;MATALINDDMELTEPLLWEDYSTGRKPEKHAELIKKINAKNAKFIAFGLILGFILYHGLIHLRYGNNSCKWLLSDGRYKGDMEWQPYGCMMHKYSQTDTRRCMRYLAFWGRYNQFVFIGDARIYRMYLAFLDHLTGHASRSQPVPASHNFNDTQLKLTVAFVHSPSVSDTMVHMFHIWQKAKPPPSVIVAGAAAWSVRNSNDSTKAVEEYTYNLTRLVDSMDSIVDNKGQVLWALQEPVSDEKAVETNTRIDLYN
;
A
#
# COMPACT_ATOMS: atom_id res chain seq x y z
N MET A 1 4.90 61.00 40.34
CA MET A 1 5.03 59.53 40.45
C MET A 1 5.40 59.00 39.09
N ALA A 2 6.44 58.16 39.05
CA ALA A 2 7.31 57.94 37.91
C ALA A 2 6.71 57.11 36.76
N THR A 3 7.10 57.51 35.56
CA THR A 3 7.10 56.80 34.27
C THR A 3 8.15 55.69 34.25
N ALA A 4 7.86 54.58 33.55
CA ALA A 4 8.85 53.57 33.16
C ALA A 4 8.71 53.22 31.68
N LEU A 5 9.74 53.57 30.90
CA LEU A 5 10.11 53.05 29.58
C LEU A 5 11.60 52.75 29.66
N ILE A 6 12.04 51.53 29.33
CA ILE A 6 13.46 51.26 29.01
C ILE A 6 13.51 50.23 27.87
N ASN A 7 14.02 50.71 26.73
CA ASN A 7 14.67 49.94 25.66
C ASN A 7 15.99 49.38 26.18
N ASP A 8 16.38 48.18 25.75
CA ASP A 8 17.80 47.82 25.67
C ASP A 8 18.04 47.00 24.40
N ASP A 9 18.67 47.66 23.42
CA ASP A 9 19.33 47.05 22.27
C ASP A 9 20.64 46.42 22.74
N MET A 10 20.75 45.09 22.65
CA MET A 10 21.97 44.37 22.98
C MET A 10 22.89 44.29 21.75
N GLU A 11 23.79 45.26 21.68
CA GLU A 11 24.91 45.36 20.75
C GLU A 11 25.94 44.25 21.05
N LEU A 12 26.09 43.28 20.15
CA LEU A 12 27.09 42.21 20.27
C LEU A 12 27.47 41.68 18.89
N THR A 13 28.48 42.30 18.25
CA THR A 13 29.54 41.66 17.43
C THR A 13 30.33 42.71 16.63
N GLU A 14 31.24 43.46 17.26
CA GLU A 14 32.27 44.23 16.55
C GLU A 14 33.73 44.13 17.07
N PRO A 15 34.10 43.51 18.21
CA PRO A 15 35.48 43.66 18.69
C PRO A 15 36.51 42.73 18.03
N LEU A 16 36.12 41.71 17.24
CA LEU A 16 37.07 40.73 16.69
C LEU A 16 37.58 41.04 15.27
N LEU A 17 37.11 42.09 14.60
CA LEU A 17 37.49 42.40 13.22
C LEU A 17 38.57 43.49 13.09
N TRP A 18 38.85 44.26 14.15
CA TRP A 18 39.78 45.39 14.08
C TRP A 18 41.25 44.99 14.31
N GLU A 19 41.54 43.91 15.05
CA GLU A 19 42.91 43.46 15.32
C GLU A 19 43.61 42.87 14.08
N ASP A 20 42.87 42.13 13.24
CA ASP A 20 43.43 41.51 12.02
C ASP A 20 43.81 42.53 10.93
N TYR A 21 43.18 43.71 10.90
CA TYR A 21 43.50 44.75 9.91
C TYR A 21 44.88 45.40 10.14
N SER A 22 45.35 45.39 11.39
CA SER A 22 46.62 46.02 11.79
C SER A 22 47.85 45.14 11.59
N THR A 23 47.69 43.82 11.37
CA THR A 23 48.79 42.84 11.37
C THR A 23 49.09 42.22 10.00
N GLY A 24 48.39 42.62 8.93
CA GLY A 24 48.64 42.14 7.57
C GLY A 24 48.40 40.63 7.39
N ARG A 25 47.75 39.97 8.36
CA ARG A 25 47.51 38.53 8.35
C ARG A 25 46.28 38.26 7.47
N LYS A 26 46.46 37.48 6.40
CA LYS A 26 45.34 37.08 5.53
C LYS A 26 44.27 36.39 6.38
N PRO A 27 42.98 36.75 6.25
CA PRO A 27 41.93 36.16 7.06
C PRO A 27 41.96 34.64 6.93
N GLU A 28 41.95 33.94 8.06
CA GLU A 28 41.87 32.48 8.06
C GLU A 28 40.62 32.04 7.30
N LYS A 29 40.76 31.01 6.45
CA LYS A 29 39.67 30.47 5.61
C LYS A 29 38.38 30.17 6.40
N HIS A 30 38.50 29.91 7.70
CA HIS A 30 37.38 29.69 8.61
C HIS A 30 36.54 30.95 8.86
N ALA A 31 37.16 32.13 9.00
CA ALA A 31 36.45 33.40 9.17
C ALA A 31 35.63 33.78 7.93
N GLU A 32 36.17 33.48 6.74
CA GLU A 32 35.45 33.67 5.48
C GLU A 32 34.27 32.70 5.32
N LEU A 33 34.40 31.47 5.83
CA LEU A 33 33.31 30.49 5.85
C LEU A 33 32.18 30.93 6.79
N ILE A 34 32.53 31.43 7.98
CA ILE A 34 31.55 31.90 8.98
C ILE A 34 30.74 33.09 8.44
N LYS A 35 31.36 34.04 7.73
CA LYS A 35 30.64 35.14 7.07
C LYS A 35 29.61 34.68 6.02
N LYS A 36 29.82 33.51 5.40
CA LYS A 36 28.89 32.92 4.44
C LYS A 36 27.69 32.23 5.12
N ILE A 37 27.78 31.89 6.40
CA ILE A 37 26.69 31.34 7.20
C ILE A 37 25.81 32.49 7.69
N ASN A 38 24.94 32.98 6.82
CA ASN A 38 23.99 34.05 7.13
C ASN A 38 22.59 33.72 6.59
N ALA A 39 21.58 34.42 7.12
CA ALA A 39 20.18 34.17 6.79
C ALA A 39 19.86 34.33 5.29
N LYS A 40 20.56 35.23 4.57
CA LYS A 40 20.34 35.45 3.14
C LYS A 40 20.79 34.24 2.33
N ASN A 41 21.98 33.72 2.60
CA ASN A 41 22.50 32.51 1.93
C ASN A 41 21.71 31.27 2.32
N ALA A 42 21.32 31.15 3.60
CA ALA A 42 20.47 30.04 4.07
C ALA A 42 19.12 30.00 3.33
N LYS A 43 18.50 31.16 3.06
CA LYS A 43 17.26 31.24 2.27
C LYS A 43 17.46 30.75 0.84
N PHE A 44 18.56 31.11 0.18
CA PHE A 44 18.86 30.61 -1.18
C PHE A 44 19.09 29.09 -1.19
N ILE A 45 19.83 28.55 -0.21
CA ILE A 45 20.05 27.11 -0.08
C ILE A 45 18.71 26.40 0.19
N ALA A 46 17.91 26.91 1.12
CA ALA A 46 16.59 26.34 1.43
C ALA A 46 15.67 26.34 0.21
N PHE A 47 15.64 27.44 -0.55
CA PHE A 47 14.88 27.52 -1.80
C PHE A 47 15.38 26.50 -2.84
N GLY A 48 16.71 26.38 -3.02
CA GLY A 48 17.29 25.38 -3.91
C GLY A 48 16.96 23.95 -3.50
N LEU A 49 16.98 23.65 -2.20
CA LEU A 49 16.57 22.34 -1.67
C LEU A 49 15.10 22.06 -1.93
N ILE A 50 14.21 23.02 -1.64
CA ILE A 50 12.77 22.88 -1.91
C ILE A 50 12.52 22.64 -3.40
N LEU A 51 13.17 23.43 -4.28
CA LEU A 51 13.05 23.25 -5.72
C LEU A 51 13.55 21.87 -6.15
N GLY A 52 14.68 21.41 -5.59
CA GLY A 52 15.22 20.08 -5.82
C GLY A 52 14.25 18.97 -5.40
N PHE A 53 13.61 19.11 -4.22
CA PHE A 53 12.58 18.17 -3.76
C PHE A 53 11.35 18.17 -4.66
N ILE A 54 10.86 19.36 -5.06
CA ILE A 54 9.72 19.48 -5.98
C ILE A 54 10.03 18.80 -7.31
N LEU A 55 11.20 19.04 -7.89
CA LEU A 55 11.61 18.44 -9.16
C LEU A 55 11.78 16.93 -9.03
N TYR A 56 12.43 16.46 -7.96
CA TYR A 56 12.64 15.05 -7.69
C TYR A 56 11.31 14.30 -7.53
N HIS A 57 10.43 14.78 -6.64
CA HIS A 57 9.13 14.17 -6.42
C HIS A 57 8.21 14.32 -7.64
N GLY A 58 8.28 15.44 -8.37
CA GLY A 58 7.57 15.63 -9.62
C GLY A 58 7.97 14.60 -10.68
N LEU A 59 9.27 14.32 -10.82
CA LEU A 59 9.78 13.32 -11.77
C LEU A 59 9.37 11.88 -11.37
N ILE A 60 9.37 11.58 -10.07
CA ILE A 60 8.82 10.34 -9.53
C ILE A 60 7.32 10.21 -9.88
N HIS A 61 6.52 11.24 -9.62
CA HIS A 61 5.08 11.21 -9.91
C HIS A 61 4.79 11.09 -11.41
N LEU A 62 5.61 11.69 -12.28
CA LEU A 62 5.49 11.53 -13.73
C LEU A 62 5.82 10.10 -14.19
N ARG A 63 6.85 9.46 -13.62
CA ARG A 63 7.30 8.13 -14.03
C ARG A 63 6.43 7.00 -13.49
N TYR A 64 5.99 7.11 -12.24
CA TYR A 64 5.34 6.02 -11.52
C TYR A 64 3.84 6.29 -11.25
N GLY A 65 3.37 7.52 -11.48
CA GLY A 65 2.00 7.97 -11.25
C GLY A 65 1.74 8.46 -9.82
N ASN A 66 0.57 9.09 -9.62
CA ASN A 66 0.12 9.61 -8.32
C ASN A 66 -0.91 8.70 -7.61
N ASN A 67 -1.06 7.45 -8.04
CA ASN A 67 -2.03 6.56 -7.44
C ASN A 67 -1.44 5.85 -6.23
N SER A 68 -1.74 6.34 -5.01
CA SER A 68 -1.28 5.73 -3.76
C SER A 68 -1.63 4.25 -3.62
N CYS A 69 -2.71 3.77 -4.25
CA CYS A 69 -3.08 2.36 -4.25
C CYS A 69 -2.09 1.50 -5.07
N LYS A 70 -1.59 2.06 -6.19
CA LYS A 70 -0.57 1.39 -7.00
C LYS A 70 0.72 1.25 -6.20
N TRP A 71 1.16 2.32 -5.53
CA TRP A 71 2.35 2.31 -4.69
C TRP A 71 2.22 1.38 -3.48
N LEU A 72 1.02 1.31 -2.87
CA LEU A 72 0.76 0.44 -1.72
C LEU A 72 1.00 -1.04 -2.04
N LEU A 73 0.66 -1.45 -3.27
CA LEU A 73 0.67 -2.85 -3.69
C LEU A 73 1.81 -3.20 -4.67
N SER A 74 2.63 -2.24 -5.09
CA SER A 74 3.69 -2.49 -6.07
C SER A 74 5.00 -2.96 -5.44
N ASP A 75 5.56 -2.17 -4.52
CA ASP A 75 6.90 -2.42 -3.99
C ASP A 75 7.08 -1.76 -2.63
N GLY A 76 7.95 -2.34 -1.81
CA GLY A 76 8.13 -1.97 -0.42
C GLY A 76 9.12 -2.86 0.30
N ARG A 77 9.08 -2.78 1.62
CA ARG A 77 9.90 -3.62 2.50
C ARG A 77 9.16 -3.96 3.77
N TYR A 78 9.52 -5.08 4.38
CA TYR A 78 9.13 -5.36 5.74
C TYR A 78 10.04 -4.61 6.73
N LYS A 79 9.43 -3.97 7.73
CA LYS A 79 10.14 -3.38 8.87
C LYS A 79 10.48 -4.46 9.91
N GLY A 80 11.27 -4.10 10.93
CA GLY A 80 11.70 -5.04 11.98
C GLY A 80 10.56 -5.63 12.83
N ASP A 81 9.38 -5.02 12.80
CA ASP A 81 8.13 -5.52 13.38
C ASP A 81 7.30 -6.39 12.41
N MET A 82 7.89 -6.79 11.28
CA MET A 82 7.24 -7.54 10.19
C MET A 82 6.09 -6.78 9.52
N GLU A 83 6.07 -5.45 9.60
CA GLU A 83 5.05 -4.65 8.93
C GLU A 83 5.46 -4.29 7.51
N TRP A 84 4.56 -4.55 6.56
CA TRP A 84 4.73 -4.11 5.18
C TRP A 84 4.73 -2.58 5.09
N GLN A 85 5.76 -2.05 4.45
CA GLN A 85 5.95 -0.63 4.24
C GLN A 85 6.20 -0.36 2.74
N PRO A 86 5.22 0.17 2.00
CA PRO A 86 5.40 0.54 0.61
C PRO A 86 6.45 1.65 0.47
N TYR A 87 7.13 1.70 -0.67
CA TYR A 87 7.97 2.84 -1.02
C TYR A 87 7.11 4.06 -1.40
N GLY A 88 7.57 5.26 -1.03
CA GLY A 88 6.91 6.51 -1.42
C GLY A 88 5.73 6.98 -0.55
N CYS A 89 5.21 6.16 0.36
CA CYS A 89 4.23 6.58 1.37
C CYS A 89 4.42 5.83 2.68
N MET A 90 3.75 6.22 3.78
CA MET A 90 3.72 5.47 5.03
C MET A 90 2.44 4.62 5.09
N MET A 91 2.54 3.33 5.41
CA MET A 91 1.34 2.50 5.61
C MET A 91 0.61 2.96 6.88
N HIS A 92 -0.68 3.22 6.76
CA HIS A 92 -1.52 3.60 7.89
C HIS A 92 -2.28 2.39 8.44
N LYS A 93 -2.19 2.19 9.76
CA LYS A 93 -2.99 1.19 10.47
C LYS A 93 -4.38 1.75 10.73
N TYR A 94 -5.34 1.36 9.91
CA TYR A 94 -6.74 1.69 10.14
C TYR A 94 -7.29 0.89 11.31
N SER A 95 -7.96 1.54 12.26
CA SER A 95 -8.74 0.83 13.29
C SER A 95 -10.06 0.30 12.72
N GLN A 96 -10.74 -0.56 13.49
CA GLN A 96 -12.12 -0.94 13.20
C GLN A 96 -13.00 0.30 13.03
N THR A 97 -12.88 1.26 13.95
CA THR A 97 -13.68 2.49 13.95
C THR A 97 -13.47 3.30 12.67
N ASP A 98 -12.21 3.45 12.23
CA ASP A 98 -11.89 4.18 11.00
C ASP A 98 -12.52 3.51 9.78
N THR A 99 -12.40 2.17 9.72
CA THR A 99 -12.93 1.37 8.61
C THR A 99 -14.45 1.44 8.55
N ARG A 100 -15.14 1.23 9.68
CA ARG A 100 -16.60 1.32 9.77
C ARG A 100 -17.08 2.74 9.45
N ARG A 101 -16.36 3.77 9.92
CA ARG A 101 -16.70 5.18 9.64
C ARG A 101 -16.57 5.49 8.16
N CYS A 102 -15.51 5.02 7.50
CA CYS A 102 -15.34 5.14 6.05
C CYS A 102 -16.51 4.48 5.30
N MET A 103 -16.85 3.23 5.64
CA MET A 103 -17.97 2.53 5.01
C MET A 103 -19.32 3.24 5.21
N ARG A 104 -19.57 3.78 6.41
CA ARG A 104 -20.76 4.61 6.68
C ARG A 104 -20.81 5.85 5.79
N TYR A 105 -19.69 6.54 5.62
CA TYR A 105 -19.64 7.68 4.71
C TYR A 105 -19.98 7.25 3.29
N LEU A 106 -19.36 6.19 2.78
CA LEU A 106 -19.66 5.68 1.43
C LEU A 106 -21.15 5.32 1.26
N ALA A 107 -21.75 4.67 2.26
CA ALA A 107 -23.17 4.32 2.28
C ALA A 107 -24.09 5.55 2.30
N PHE A 108 -23.70 6.61 3.02
CA PHE A 108 -24.38 7.91 3.04
C PHE A 108 -24.35 8.58 1.67
N TRP A 109 -23.22 8.51 0.96
CA TRP A 109 -23.10 8.96 -0.44
C TRP A 109 -23.79 8.04 -1.46
N GLY A 110 -24.61 7.09 -1.01
CA GLY A 110 -25.41 6.22 -1.86
C GLY A 110 -24.65 5.04 -2.46
N ARG A 111 -23.40 4.76 -2.03
CA ARG A 111 -22.65 3.60 -2.51
C ARG A 111 -23.11 2.33 -1.81
N TYR A 112 -23.28 1.27 -2.59
CA TYR A 112 -23.41 -0.09 -2.09
C TYR A 112 -22.07 -0.77 -2.31
N ASN A 113 -21.43 -1.22 -1.24
CA ASN A 113 -20.09 -1.78 -1.32
C ASN A 113 -20.19 -3.31 -1.30
N GLN A 114 -19.59 -3.95 -2.30
CA GLN A 114 -19.51 -5.40 -2.36
C GLN A 114 -18.06 -5.82 -2.46
N PHE A 115 -17.60 -6.55 -1.45
CA PHE A 115 -16.28 -7.18 -1.40
C PHE A 115 -16.44 -8.66 -1.65
N VAL A 116 -15.63 -9.23 -2.53
CA VAL A 116 -15.65 -10.67 -2.81
C VAL A 116 -14.26 -11.25 -2.65
N PHE A 117 -14.16 -12.34 -1.92
CA PHE A 117 -12.95 -13.13 -1.75
C PHE A 117 -13.17 -14.47 -2.46
N ILE A 118 -12.32 -14.80 -3.44
CA ILE A 118 -12.45 -16.05 -4.19
C ILE A 118 -11.12 -16.80 -4.25
N GLY A 119 -11.11 -18.04 -3.77
CA GLY A 119 -9.87 -18.79 -3.72
C GLY A 119 -9.86 -19.99 -2.78
N ASP A 120 -8.65 -20.30 -2.33
CA ASP A 120 -8.36 -21.39 -1.41
C ASP A 120 -8.46 -20.98 0.08
N ALA A 121 -7.91 -21.81 0.96
CA ALA A 121 -7.88 -21.56 2.40
C ALA A 121 -7.12 -20.29 2.81
N ARG A 122 -6.15 -19.81 2.01
CA ARG A 122 -5.43 -18.55 2.30
C ARG A 122 -6.33 -17.35 2.08
N ILE A 123 -7.03 -17.33 0.94
CA ILE A 123 -8.04 -16.29 0.65
C ILE A 123 -9.18 -16.33 1.67
N TYR A 124 -9.58 -17.52 2.11
CA TYR A 124 -10.57 -17.64 3.18
C TYR A 124 -10.09 -17.03 4.51
N ARG A 125 -8.80 -17.19 4.87
CA ARG A 125 -8.24 -16.52 6.06
C ARG A 125 -8.22 -15.00 5.92
N MET A 126 -7.94 -14.47 4.72
CA MET A 126 -8.05 -13.03 4.47
C MET A 126 -9.50 -12.53 4.61
N TYR A 127 -10.48 -13.31 4.13
CA TYR A 127 -11.89 -13.03 4.32
C TYR A 127 -12.26 -12.95 5.81
N LEU A 128 -11.86 -13.94 6.61
CA LEU A 128 -12.11 -13.94 8.05
C LEU A 128 -11.41 -12.76 8.74
N ALA A 129 -10.15 -12.50 8.43
CA ALA A 129 -9.42 -11.35 8.99
C ALA A 129 -10.09 -10.01 8.66
N PHE A 130 -10.64 -9.87 7.45
CA PHE A 130 -11.40 -8.68 7.06
C PHE A 130 -12.69 -8.54 7.88
N LEU A 131 -13.43 -9.63 8.09
CA LEU A 131 -14.64 -9.63 8.93
C LEU A 131 -14.32 -9.34 10.39
N ASP A 132 -13.24 -9.90 10.92
CA ASP A 132 -12.82 -9.69 12.30
C ASP A 132 -12.45 -8.22 12.52
N HIS A 133 -11.72 -7.63 11.57
CA HIS A 133 -11.40 -6.21 11.57
C HIS A 133 -12.65 -5.32 11.48
N LEU A 134 -13.64 -5.72 10.68
CA LEU A 134 -14.87 -4.95 10.48
C LEU A 134 -15.85 -5.04 11.67
N THR A 135 -15.97 -6.22 12.26
CA THR A 135 -16.98 -6.54 13.30
C THR A 135 -16.41 -6.44 14.71
N GLY A 136 -15.09 -6.53 14.88
CA GLY A 136 -14.42 -6.52 16.18
C GLY A 136 -14.57 -7.84 16.93
N HIS A 137 -15.17 -8.85 16.29
CA HIS A 137 -15.26 -10.20 16.80
C HIS A 137 -14.14 -11.04 16.21
N ALA A 138 -13.44 -11.81 17.05
CA ALA A 138 -12.46 -12.76 16.56
C ALA A 138 -13.19 -14.02 16.06
N SER A 139 -13.14 -14.27 14.76
CA SER A 139 -13.64 -15.51 14.17
C SER A 139 -12.71 -16.65 14.58
N ARG A 140 -13.29 -17.74 15.05
CA ARG A 140 -12.53 -18.98 15.24
C ARG A 140 -12.15 -19.54 13.87
N SER A 141 -11.00 -20.21 13.81
CA SER A 141 -10.63 -21.00 12.63
C SER A 141 -11.72 -22.03 12.35
N GLN A 142 -12.47 -21.82 11.27
CA GLN A 142 -13.51 -22.73 10.82
C GLN A 142 -13.01 -23.48 9.57
N PRO A 143 -13.51 -24.71 9.31
CA PRO A 143 -13.33 -25.36 8.02
C PRO A 143 -13.78 -24.43 6.90
N VAL A 144 -13.11 -24.48 5.74
CA VAL A 144 -13.46 -23.64 4.59
C VAL A 144 -14.86 -24.05 4.09
N PRO A 145 -15.88 -23.17 4.17
CA PRO A 145 -17.21 -23.45 3.66
C PRO A 145 -17.23 -23.36 2.13
N ALA A 146 -18.26 -23.93 1.48
CA ALA A 146 -18.38 -23.87 0.02
C ALA A 146 -18.57 -22.44 -0.52
N SER A 147 -19.39 -21.62 0.15
CA SER A 147 -19.53 -20.18 -0.09
C SER A 147 -20.19 -19.55 1.14
N HIS A 148 -19.82 -18.30 1.47
CA HIS A 148 -20.35 -17.62 2.66
C HIS A 148 -20.50 -16.12 2.41
N ASN A 149 -21.62 -15.54 2.84
CA ASN A 149 -21.91 -14.12 2.67
C ASN A 149 -22.16 -13.48 4.03
N PHE A 150 -21.55 -12.32 4.24
CA PHE A 150 -21.78 -11.44 5.38
C PHE A 150 -22.39 -10.13 4.89
N ASN A 151 -23.50 -9.72 5.50
CA ASN A 151 -24.21 -8.49 5.13
C ASN A 151 -24.31 -7.56 6.35
N ASP A 152 -23.84 -6.32 6.22
CA ASP A 152 -24.06 -5.25 7.20
C ASP A 152 -24.98 -4.19 6.57
N THR A 153 -26.25 -4.18 6.99
CA THR A 153 -27.28 -3.28 6.46
C THR A 153 -27.03 -1.83 6.85
N GLN A 154 -26.40 -1.56 7.99
CA GLN A 154 -26.06 -0.21 8.42
C GLN A 154 -24.95 0.39 7.56
N LEU A 155 -24.01 -0.45 7.12
CA LEU A 155 -22.90 -0.06 6.27
C LEU A 155 -23.19 -0.19 4.77
N LYS A 156 -24.37 -0.71 4.38
CA LYS A 156 -24.69 -1.11 2.99
C LYS A 156 -23.55 -1.90 2.35
N LEU A 157 -23.03 -2.86 3.12
CA LEU A 157 -21.83 -3.61 2.80
C LEU A 157 -22.15 -5.10 2.74
N THR A 158 -21.73 -5.74 1.65
CA THR A 158 -21.76 -7.19 1.48
C THR A 158 -20.36 -7.71 1.28
N VAL A 159 -19.99 -8.75 2.02
CA VAL A 159 -18.69 -9.41 1.94
C VAL A 159 -18.93 -10.88 1.66
N ALA A 160 -18.55 -11.34 0.49
CA ALA A 160 -18.74 -12.72 0.03
C ALA A 160 -17.42 -13.48 0.00
N PHE A 161 -17.48 -14.77 0.30
CA PHE A 161 -16.43 -15.74 0.04
C PHE A 161 -16.94 -16.82 -0.92
N VAL A 162 -16.15 -17.12 -1.93
CA VAL A 162 -16.39 -18.19 -2.91
C VAL A 162 -15.21 -19.15 -2.88
N HIS A 163 -15.48 -20.43 -2.58
CA HIS A 163 -14.42 -21.43 -2.60
C HIS A 163 -14.07 -21.82 -4.04
N SER A 164 -12.84 -21.51 -4.47
CA SER A 164 -12.27 -22.00 -5.72
C SER A 164 -10.76 -22.22 -5.53
N PRO A 165 -10.33 -23.41 -5.10
CA PRO A 165 -8.95 -23.67 -4.69
C PRO A 165 -7.91 -23.58 -5.83
N SER A 166 -8.37 -23.69 -7.07
CA SER A 166 -7.60 -23.51 -8.30
C SER A 166 -8.33 -22.54 -9.23
N VAL A 167 -7.67 -22.13 -10.32
CA VAL A 167 -8.29 -21.36 -11.41
C VAL A 167 -9.21 -22.29 -12.21
N SER A 168 -10.36 -22.60 -11.62
CA SER A 168 -11.34 -23.56 -12.12
C SER A 168 -12.42 -22.89 -12.96
N ASP A 169 -13.25 -23.69 -13.63
CA ASP A 169 -14.44 -23.18 -14.32
C ASP A 169 -15.40 -22.42 -13.39
N THR A 170 -15.44 -22.77 -12.09
CA THR A 170 -16.19 -22.01 -11.09
C THR A 170 -15.67 -20.57 -10.98
N MET A 171 -14.34 -20.39 -10.89
CA MET A 171 -13.74 -19.04 -10.83
C MET A 171 -14.03 -18.27 -12.12
N VAL A 172 -13.80 -18.88 -13.28
CA VAL A 172 -14.07 -18.28 -14.58
C VAL A 172 -15.54 -17.86 -14.70
N HIS A 173 -16.47 -18.72 -14.29
CA HIS A 173 -17.90 -18.44 -14.31
C HIS A 173 -18.27 -17.26 -13.42
N MET A 174 -17.71 -17.18 -12.21
CA MET A 174 -17.98 -16.06 -11.30
C MET A 174 -17.47 -14.73 -11.85
N PHE A 175 -16.25 -14.70 -12.41
CA PHE A 175 -15.74 -13.52 -13.10
C PHE A 175 -16.63 -13.11 -14.28
N HIS A 176 -17.14 -14.10 -15.03
CA HIS A 176 -18.07 -13.85 -16.13
C HIS A 176 -19.41 -13.25 -15.67
N ILE A 177 -19.90 -13.61 -14.49
CA ILE A 177 -21.07 -12.99 -13.87
C ILE A 177 -20.75 -11.55 -13.46
N TRP A 178 -19.62 -11.34 -12.79
CA TRP A 178 -19.25 -10.03 -12.24
C TRP A 178 -18.97 -8.99 -13.32
N GLN A 179 -18.38 -9.36 -14.46
CA GLN A 179 -18.20 -8.43 -15.58
C GLN A 179 -19.54 -7.92 -16.15
N LYS A 180 -20.62 -8.69 -16.03
CA LYS A 180 -21.96 -8.32 -16.50
C LYS A 180 -22.77 -7.54 -15.47
N ALA A 181 -22.36 -7.55 -14.21
CA ALA A 181 -23.06 -6.89 -13.12
C ALA A 181 -22.95 -5.36 -13.22
N LYS A 182 -24.02 -4.64 -12.84
CA LYS A 182 -24.08 -3.17 -12.85
C LYS A 182 -24.65 -2.65 -11.52
N PRO A 183 -23.81 -2.09 -10.63
CA PRO A 183 -22.35 -2.05 -10.68
C PRO A 183 -21.73 -3.45 -10.44
N PRO A 184 -20.47 -3.69 -10.88
CA PRO A 184 -19.72 -4.88 -10.47
C PRO A 184 -19.37 -4.81 -8.97
N PRO A 185 -18.86 -5.92 -8.38
CA PRO A 185 -18.29 -5.86 -7.03
C PRO A 185 -17.22 -4.76 -6.92
N SER A 186 -17.24 -4.04 -5.81
CA SER A 186 -16.33 -2.92 -5.57
C SER A 186 -14.87 -3.37 -5.50
N VAL A 187 -14.63 -4.51 -4.85
CA VAL A 187 -13.30 -5.15 -4.76
C VAL A 187 -13.46 -6.66 -4.81
N ILE A 188 -12.65 -7.31 -5.63
CA ILE A 188 -12.51 -8.76 -5.72
C ILE A 188 -11.08 -9.10 -5.31
N VAL A 189 -10.91 -9.87 -4.25
CA VAL A 189 -9.62 -10.44 -3.83
C VAL A 189 -9.60 -11.90 -4.27
N ALA A 190 -8.75 -12.22 -5.24
CA ALA A 190 -8.67 -13.54 -5.85
C ALA A 190 -7.29 -14.17 -5.65
N GLY A 191 -7.22 -15.47 -5.48
CA GLY A 191 -5.94 -16.20 -5.47
C GLY A 191 -6.14 -17.70 -5.40
N ALA A 192 -5.44 -18.45 -6.25
CA ALA A 192 -5.72 -19.87 -6.43
C ALA A 192 -4.58 -20.68 -7.06
N ALA A 193 -3.37 -20.60 -6.49
CA ALA A 193 -2.22 -21.36 -6.97
C ALA A 193 -1.79 -22.52 -6.05
N ALA A 194 -2.14 -22.50 -4.76
CA ALA A 194 -1.60 -23.48 -3.79
C ALA A 194 -1.89 -24.93 -4.17
N TRP A 195 -3.10 -25.21 -4.67
CA TRP A 195 -3.48 -26.54 -5.11
C TRP A 195 -2.77 -26.97 -6.39
N SER A 196 -2.59 -26.04 -7.34
CA SER A 196 -1.83 -26.30 -8.57
C SER A 196 -0.37 -26.61 -8.24
N VAL A 197 0.26 -25.84 -7.34
CA VAL A 197 1.63 -26.10 -6.86
C VAL A 197 1.71 -27.47 -6.21
N ARG A 198 0.80 -27.82 -5.29
CA ARG A 198 0.79 -29.12 -4.59
C ARG A 198 0.67 -30.31 -5.52
N ASN A 199 -0.24 -30.24 -6.49
CA ASN A 199 -0.56 -31.36 -7.35
C ASN A 199 0.32 -31.47 -8.60
N SER A 200 1.15 -30.44 -8.86
CA SER A 200 1.97 -30.37 -10.08
C SER A 200 3.08 -31.42 -10.18
N ASN A 201 3.55 -31.99 -9.06
CA ASN A 201 4.71 -32.90 -9.01
C ASN A 201 5.90 -32.41 -9.86
N ASP A 202 6.16 -31.10 -9.87
CA ASP A 202 7.23 -30.45 -10.64
C ASP A 202 7.08 -30.51 -12.18
N SER A 203 5.84 -30.71 -12.66
CA SER A 203 5.54 -30.71 -14.08
C SER A 203 5.44 -29.30 -14.66
N THR A 204 6.23 -29.00 -15.70
CA THR A 204 6.09 -27.77 -16.49
C THR A 204 4.71 -27.65 -17.12
N LYS A 205 4.07 -28.77 -17.47
CA LYS A 205 2.70 -28.79 -18.01
C LYS A 205 1.68 -28.22 -17.04
N ALA A 206 1.86 -28.42 -15.73
CA ALA A 206 0.95 -27.88 -14.72
C ALA A 206 1.05 -26.34 -14.64
N VAL A 207 2.25 -25.79 -14.86
CA VAL A 207 2.47 -24.33 -14.95
C VAL A 207 1.83 -23.77 -16.22
N GLU A 208 1.99 -24.46 -17.35
CA GLU A 208 1.36 -24.08 -18.63
C GLU A 208 -0.18 -24.10 -18.52
N GLU A 209 -0.74 -25.14 -17.91
CA GLU A 209 -2.18 -25.26 -17.67
C GLU A 209 -2.69 -24.18 -16.72
N TYR A 210 -1.97 -23.92 -15.62
CA TYR A 210 -2.30 -22.81 -14.71
C TYR A 210 -2.26 -21.46 -15.44
N THR A 211 -1.23 -21.22 -16.24
CA THR A 211 -1.09 -20.01 -17.07
C THR A 211 -2.27 -19.86 -18.03
N TYR A 212 -2.61 -20.91 -18.77
CA TYR A 212 -3.77 -20.92 -19.67
C TYR A 212 -5.08 -20.65 -18.93
N ASN A 213 -5.27 -21.26 -17.77
CA ASN A 213 -6.49 -21.04 -16.99
C ASN A 213 -6.56 -19.61 -16.43
N LEU A 214 -5.43 -19.03 -16.05
CA LEU A 214 -5.36 -17.64 -15.59
C LEU A 214 -5.68 -16.65 -16.71
N THR A 215 -5.20 -16.87 -17.94
CA THR A 215 -5.49 -15.98 -19.06
C THR A 215 -6.97 -15.92 -19.42
N ARG A 216 -7.74 -16.98 -19.12
CA ARG A 216 -9.21 -17.00 -19.29
C ARG A 216 -9.93 -15.95 -18.43
N LEU A 217 -9.30 -15.42 -17.39
CA LEU A 217 -9.89 -14.40 -16.52
C LEU A 217 -9.65 -12.96 -17.00
N VAL A 218 -8.65 -12.74 -17.86
CA VAL A 218 -8.13 -11.40 -18.22
C VAL A 218 -9.25 -10.50 -18.75
N ASP A 219 -10.00 -10.94 -19.76
CA ASP A 219 -11.08 -10.15 -20.35
C ASP A 219 -12.15 -9.73 -19.32
N SER A 220 -12.50 -10.65 -18.41
CA SER A 220 -13.47 -10.36 -17.35
C SER A 220 -12.90 -9.40 -16.30
N MET A 221 -11.62 -9.53 -15.94
CA MET A 221 -10.95 -8.64 -15.01
C MET A 221 -10.86 -7.22 -15.57
N ASP A 222 -10.44 -7.07 -16.82
CA ASP A 222 -10.36 -5.78 -17.51
C ASP A 222 -11.73 -5.11 -17.58
N SER A 223 -12.76 -5.86 -17.96
CA SER A 223 -14.13 -5.34 -18.00
C SER A 223 -14.64 -4.89 -16.62
N ILE A 224 -14.31 -5.61 -15.55
CA ILE A 224 -14.68 -5.21 -14.18
C ILE A 224 -13.99 -3.90 -13.79
N VAL A 225 -12.70 -3.75 -14.11
CA VAL A 225 -11.91 -2.55 -13.82
C VAL A 225 -12.43 -1.34 -14.61
N ASP A 226 -12.73 -1.52 -15.89
CA ASP A 226 -13.32 -0.49 -16.76
C ASP A 226 -14.67 0.00 -16.21
N ASN A 227 -15.43 -0.90 -15.56
CA ASN A 227 -16.70 -0.60 -14.92
C ASN A 227 -16.56 -0.19 -13.43
N LYS A 228 -15.39 0.32 -13.03
CA LYS A 228 -15.07 0.88 -11.70
C LYS A 228 -15.02 -0.14 -10.55
N GLY A 229 -14.99 -1.44 -10.85
CA GLY A 229 -14.59 -2.46 -9.89
C GLY A 229 -13.07 -2.48 -9.70
N GLN A 230 -12.60 -3.28 -8.74
CA GLN A 230 -11.17 -3.54 -8.55
C GLN A 230 -10.93 -5.04 -8.38
N VAL A 231 -9.86 -5.55 -8.98
CA VAL A 231 -9.43 -6.94 -8.83
C VAL A 231 -8.02 -6.94 -8.25
N LEU A 232 -7.85 -7.63 -7.12
CA LEU A 232 -6.58 -7.83 -6.43
C LEU A 232 -6.23 -9.31 -6.50
N TRP A 233 -5.16 -9.64 -7.24
CA TRP A 233 -4.63 -10.99 -7.29
C TRP A 233 -3.62 -11.20 -6.17
N ALA A 234 -3.92 -12.10 -5.23
CA ALA A 234 -3.05 -12.41 -4.12
C ALA A 234 -1.99 -13.44 -4.55
N LEU A 235 -0.74 -13.00 -4.49
CA LEU A 235 0.42 -13.87 -4.71
C LEU A 235 0.52 -14.92 -3.61
N GLN A 236 1.14 -16.05 -3.95
CA GLN A 236 1.40 -17.11 -3.00
C GLN A 236 2.53 -16.69 -2.04
N GLU A 237 2.23 -16.76 -0.75
CA GLU A 237 3.24 -16.54 0.30
C GLU A 237 4.34 -17.60 0.25
N PRO A 238 5.61 -17.21 0.53
CA PRO A 238 6.71 -18.15 0.64
C PRO A 238 6.50 -19.08 1.84
N VAL A 239 7.05 -20.29 1.75
CA VAL A 239 7.02 -21.26 2.84
C VAL A 239 8.36 -21.23 3.57
N SER A 240 8.31 -21.11 4.90
CA SER A 240 9.50 -21.02 5.76
C SER A 240 10.01 -22.38 6.24
N ASP A 241 9.21 -23.44 6.07
CA ASP A 241 9.52 -24.77 6.56
C ASP A 241 10.38 -25.53 5.53
N GLU A 242 11.59 -25.92 5.92
CA GLU A 242 12.47 -26.77 5.11
C GLU A 242 11.84 -28.14 4.79
N LYS A 243 10.80 -28.55 5.53
CA LYS A 243 10.02 -29.78 5.30
C LYS A 243 8.75 -29.55 4.48
N ALA A 244 8.51 -28.33 4.00
CA ALA A 244 7.37 -28.06 3.13
C ALA A 244 7.49 -28.84 1.83
N VAL A 245 6.35 -29.34 1.34
CA VAL A 245 6.25 -30.05 0.06
C VAL A 245 6.51 -29.08 -1.10
N GLU A 246 6.25 -27.79 -0.89
CA GLU A 246 6.42 -26.71 -1.85
C GLU A 246 7.70 -25.89 -1.55
N THR A 247 8.64 -25.79 -2.51
CA THR A 247 9.80 -24.90 -2.40
C THR A 247 9.47 -23.50 -2.90
N ASN A 248 10.15 -22.47 -2.38
CA ASN A 248 9.91 -21.08 -2.80
C ASN A 248 10.14 -20.87 -4.31
N THR A 249 11.15 -21.52 -4.89
CA THR A 249 11.40 -21.50 -6.34
C THR A 249 10.22 -22.06 -7.15
N ARG A 250 9.50 -23.06 -6.62
CA ARG A 250 8.30 -23.60 -7.29
C ARG A 250 7.12 -22.64 -7.18
N ILE A 251 6.99 -21.96 -6.05
CA ILE A 251 5.93 -20.96 -5.83
C ILE A 251 6.10 -19.79 -6.80
N ASP A 252 7.34 -19.36 -7.04
CA ASP A 252 7.64 -18.24 -7.94
C ASP A 252 7.20 -18.50 -9.40
N LEU A 253 7.06 -19.75 -9.82
CA LEU A 253 6.54 -20.10 -11.16
C LEU A 253 5.02 -19.83 -11.32
N TYR A 254 4.30 -19.64 -10.21
CA TYR A 254 2.85 -19.44 -10.18
C TYR A 254 2.43 -18.01 -9.78
N ASN A 255 3.42 -17.15 -9.49
CA ASN A 255 3.26 -15.74 -9.16
C ASN A 255 3.53 -14.86 -10.39
#